data_AF-A0A4Z0FZM5-F1
#
_entry.id   AF-A0A4Z0FZM5-F1
#
_cell.length_a   1.000
_cell.length_b   1.000
_cell.length_c   1.000
_cell.angle_alpha   90.00
_cell.angle_beta   90.00
_cell.angle_gamma   90.00
#
_symmetry.space_group_name_H-M   'P 1'
#
loop_
_entity.id
_entity.type
_entity.pdbx_description
1 polymer ?
#
loop_
_entity_poly.entity_id
_entity_poly.type
_entity_poly.pdbx_seq_one_letter_code
_entity_poly.pdbx_strand_id
1 'polypeptide(L)' 'AHITPDPAYRLDLVTGGERPARVDTALVLARGYGGFNSAMVVRRYTP' A
#
# COMPACT_ATOMS: atom_id res chain seq x y z
N ALA A 1 -6.60 17.66 5.30
CA ALA A 1 -5.94 16.76 6.26
C ALA A 1 -6.70 15.42 6.31
N HIS A 2 -6.44 14.50 5.37
CA HIS A 2 -7.05 13.16 5.29
C HIS A 2 -5.95 12.08 5.40
N ILE A 3 -5.03 12.26 6.34
CA ILE A 3 -3.86 11.39 6.53
C ILE A 3 -3.74 10.91 7.98
N THR A 4 -4.79 11.08 8.79
CA THR A 4 -4.84 10.53 10.15
C THR A 4 -5.32 9.08 10.09
N PRO A 5 -4.52 8.09 10.52
CA PRO A 5 -4.94 6.70 10.53
C PRO A 5 -6.08 6.48 11.52
N ASP A 6 -7.09 5.72 11.12
CA ASP A 6 -8.11 5.21 12.04
C ASP A 6 -7.60 3.90 12.68
N PRO A 7 -7.46 3.84 14.02
CA PRO A 7 -6.93 2.67 14.72
C PRO A 7 -7.79 1.41 14.54
N ALA A 8 -9.08 1.55 14.17
CA ALA A 8 -9.95 0.41 13.90
C ALA A 8 -9.46 -0.46 12.74
N TYR A 9 -8.82 0.14 11.73
CA TYR A 9 -8.28 -0.60 10.58
C TYR A 9 -6.93 -1.27 10.88
N ARG A 10 -6.22 -0.85 11.94
CA ARG A 10 -4.91 -1.40 12.35
C ARG A 10 -3.90 -1.46 11.20
N LEU A 11 -3.99 -0.51 10.26
CA LEU A 11 -3.05 -0.37 9.15
C LEU A 11 -1.87 0.50 9.58
N ASP A 12 -0.68 0.03 9.29
CA ASP A 12 0.56 0.78 9.45
C ASP A 12 0.73 1.76 8.28
N LEU A 13 0.11 2.94 8.40
CA LEU A 13 0.17 3.99 7.39
C LEU A 13 1.42 4.87 7.60
N VAL A 14 2.17 5.11 6.53
CA VAL A 14 3.34 5.99 6.52
C VAL A 14 2.88 7.43 6.24
N THR A 15 2.69 8.23 7.28
CA THR A 15 2.08 9.58 7.18
C THR A 15 2.97 10.74 7.64
N GLY A 16 4.05 10.47 8.41
CA GLY A 16 4.96 11.51 8.89
C GLY A 16 6.10 11.86 7.93
N GLY A 17 6.71 10.86 7.32
CA GLY A 17 7.82 11.00 6.38
C GLY A 17 8.17 9.65 5.77
N GLU A 18 9.07 9.65 4.79
CA GLU A 18 9.56 8.42 4.19
C GLU A 18 10.17 7.48 5.25
N ARG A 19 9.87 6.19 5.13
CA ARG A 19 10.36 5.16 6.06
C ARG A 19 11.11 4.09 5.25
N PRO A 20 12.45 4.13 5.21
CA PRO A 20 13.25 3.12 4.54
C PRO A 20 12.93 1.72 5.07
N ALA A 21 12.71 0.77 4.17
CA ALA A 21 12.46 -0.61 4.51
C ALA A 21 12.98 -1.52 3.40
N ARG A 22 13.41 -2.73 3.77
CA ARG A 22 13.63 -3.79 2.78
C ARG A 22 12.28 -4.37 2.38
N VAL A 23 11.89 -4.15 1.13
CA VAL A 23 10.62 -4.64 0.57
C VAL A 23 10.92 -5.65 -0.52
N ASP A 24 10.77 -6.93 -0.22
CA ASP A 24 10.98 -8.00 -1.21
C ASP A 24 9.71 -8.29 -2.04
N THR A 25 8.53 -7.86 -1.59
CA THR A 25 7.25 -8.00 -2.30
C THR A 25 6.34 -6.82 -1.99
N ALA A 26 5.61 -6.33 -3.00
CA ALA A 26 4.62 -5.28 -2.85
C ALA A 26 3.33 -5.63 -3.61
N LEU A 27 2.19 -5.25 -3.03
CA LEU A 27 0.86 -5.33 -3.62
C LEU A 27 0.42 -3.93 -4.01
N VAL A 28 0.08 -3.74 -5.29
CA VAL A 28 -0.51 -2.51 -5.82
C VAL A 28 -1.99 -2.77 -6.09
N LEU A 29 -2.85 -1.97 -5.47
CA LEU A 29 -4.30 -2.06 -5.63
C LEU A 29 -4.81 -0.88 -6.44
N ALA A 30 -5.80 -1.12 -7.30
CA ALA A 30 -6.57 -0.06 -7.92
C ALA A 30 -8.08 -0.36 -7.83
N ARG A 31 -8.86 0.67 -7.53
CA ARG A 31 -10.32 0.62 -7.45
C ARG A 31 -10.90 1.66 -8.40
N GLY A 32 -11.74 1.21 -9.31
CA GLY A 32 -12.45 2.04 -10.28
C GLY A 32 -13.92 2.22 -9.92
N TYR A 33 -14.53 3.24 -10.53
CA TYR A 33 -15.99 3.43 -10.52
C TYR A 33 -16.71 2.22 -11.13
N GLY A 34 -17.96 1.96 -10.75
CA GLY A 34 -18.71 0.79 -11.25
C GLY A 34 -18.29 -0.55 -10.65
N GLY A 35 -17.41 -0.55 -9.65
CA GLY A 35 -17.02 -1.75 -8.90
C GLY A 35 -15.80 -2.48 -9.45
N PHE A 36 -15.04 -1.88 -10.38
CA PHE A 36 -13.80 -2.48 -10.86
C PHE A 36 -12.74 -2.52 -9.74
N ASN A 37 -12.12 -3.67 -9.56
CA ASN A 37 -11.00 -3.87 -8.66
C ASN A 37 -9.90 -4.60 -9.41
N SER A 38 -8.65 -4.15 -9.26
CA SER A 38 -7.49 -4.84 -9.80
C SER A 38 -6.36 -4.87 -8.76
N ALA A 39 -5.50 -5.88 -8.90
CA ALA A 39 -4.36 -6.12 -8.03
C ALA A 39 -3.16 -6.54 -8.88
N MET A 40 -1.99 -5.99 -8.56
CA MET A 40 -0.72 -6.40 -9.14
C MET A 40 0.27 -6.69 -8.01
N VAL A 41 0.96 -7.82 -8.12
CA VAL A 41 2.07 -8.16 -7.22
C VAL A 41 3.37 -7.93 -7.97
N VAL A 42 4.25 -7.13 -7.38
CA VAL A 42 5.65 -7.04 -7.80
C VAL A 42 6.52 -7.65 -6.72
N ARG A 43 7.60 -8.28 -7.15
CA ARG A 43 8.62 -8.81 -6.25
C ARG A 43 9.98 -8.26 -6.63
N ARG A 44 10.88 -8.24 -5.67
CA ARG A 44 12.29 -8.00 -5.94
C ARG A 44 12.77 -8.98 -7.01
N TYR A 45 13.37 -8.43 -8.05
CA TYR A 45 14.09 -9.23 -9.01
C TYR A 45 15.42 -9.67 -8.39
N THR A 46 15.64 -10.97 -8.40
CA THR A 46 16.94 -11.57 -8.15
C THR A 46 17.35 -12.23 -9.47
N PRO A 47 18.41 -11.74 -10.13
CA PRO A 47 18.92 -12.33 -11.37
C PRO A 47 19.34 -13.79 -11.21
#